data_AF-A0A1W1CIM8-F1
#
_entry.id   AF-A0A1W1CIM8-F1
#
_cell.length_a   1.000
_cell.length_b   1.000
_cell.length_c   1.000
_cell.angle_alpha   90.00
_cell.angle_beta   90.00
_cell.angle_gamma   90.00
#
_symmetry.space_group_name_H-M   'P 1'
#
loop_
_entity.id
_entity.type
_entity.pdbx_description
1 polymer ?
#
loop_
_entity_poly.entity_id
_entity_poly.type
_entity_poly.pdbx_seq_one_letter_code
_entity_poly.pdbx_strand_id
1 'polypeptide(L)' 'MGVDLKSYYACIIHIRKKSKILSKEALEIMEFHKKLEIFNQSKINKKYIYIQAPLCSKAKALFKEQKWRVWKDKL' A
#
# COMPACT_ATOMS: atom_id res chain seq x y z
N MET A 1 -0.71 9.95 9.52
CA MET A 1 0.62 9.95 8.87
C MET A 1 1.64 10.22 9.95
N GLY A 2 2.70 9.42 10.02
CA GLY A 2 3.78 9.61 10.99
C GLY A 2 4.98 10.28 10.31
N VAL A 3 5.57 11.27 10.96
CA VAL A 3 6.81 11.94 10.54
C VAL A 3 7.93 11.57 11.52
N ASP A 4 9.06 11.13 10.98
CA ASP A 4 10.33 11.10 11.71
C ASP A 4 10.93 12.52 11.76
N LEU A 5 11.86 12.77 12.68
CA LEU A 5 12.60 14.03 12.86
C LEU A 5 13.37 14.51 11.60
N LYS A 6 13.45 13.66 10.56
CA LYS A 6 14.07 13.94 9.26
C LYS A 6 13.06 14.06 8.09
N SER A 7 11.77 14.30 8.37
CA SER A 7 10.72 14.42 7.34
C SER A 7 10.52 13.16 6.48
N TYR A 8 10.84 11.98 7.02
CA TYR A 8 10.54 10.72 6.34
C TYR A 8 9.08 10.34 6.54
N TYR A 9 8.30 10.49 5.48
CA TYR A 9 6.91 10.03 5.45
C TYR A 9 6.83 8.53 5.14
N ALA A 10 5.94 7.85 5.86
CA ALA A 10 5.54 6.48 5.58
C ALA A 10 4.04 6.40 5.28
N CYS A 11 3.70 5.68 4.22
CA CYS A 11 2.33 5.29 3.91
C CYS A 11 2.12 3.87 4.45
N ILE A 12 1.18 3.73 5.38
CA ILE A 12 0.78 2.45 5.97
C ILE A 12 -0.70 2.28 5.69
N ILE A 13 -1.04 1.20 4.99
CA ILE A 13 -2.41 0.85 4.63
C ILE A 13 -2.77 -0.48 5.28
N HIS A 14 -3.91 -0.55 5.96
CA HIS A 14 -4.47 -1.80 6.48
C HIS A 14 -5.72 -2.15 5.69
N ILE A 15 -5.74 -3.36 5.12
CA ILE A 15 -6.89 -3.90 4.39
C ILE A 15 -7.39 -5.13 5.13
N ARG A 16 -8.63 -5.05 5.60
CA ARG A 16 -9.34 -6.16 6.23
C ARG A 16 -10.64 -6.41 5.48
N LYS A 17 -10.72 -7.54 4.76
CA LYS A 17 -11.94 -7.95 4.07
C LYS A 17 -11.97 -9.46 3.79
N LYS A 18 -13.17 -10.01 3.67
CA LYS A 18 -13.36 -11.43 3.31
C LYS A 18 -13.11 -11.71 1.83
N SER A 19 -13.42 -10.75 0.96
CA SER A 19 -13.30 -10.91 -0.49
C SER A 19 -11.84 -10.84 -0.96
N LYS A 20 -11.55 -11.45 -2.11
CA LYS A 20 -10.22 -11.43 -2.71
C LYS A 20 -9.86 -10.03 -3.18
N ILE A 21 -8.63 -9.58 -2.91
CA ILE A 21 -8.05 -8.37 -3.51
C ILE A 21 -7.67 -8.66 -4.96
N LEU A 22 -8.26 -7.91 -5.89
CA LEU A 22 -8.00 -8.00 -7.32
C LEU A 22 -6.98 -6.94 -7.77
N SER A 23 -6.47 -7.09 -8.99
CA SER A 23 -5.49 -6.15 -9.55
C SER A 23 -6.01 -4.72 -9.65
N LYS A 24 -7.31 -4.55 -9.94
CA LYS A 24 -7.95 -3.23 -10.03
C LYS A 24 -7.83 -2.47 -8.70
N GLU A 25 -8.13 -3.13 -7.59
CA GLU A 25 -8.00 -2.55 -6.25
C GLU A 25 -6.53 -2.21 -5.93
N ALA A 26 -5.58 -3.05 -6.33
CA ALA A 26 -4.15 -2.76 -6.15
C ALA A 26 -3.73 -1.49 -6.91
N LEU A 27 -4.24 -1.27 -8.13
CA LEU A 27 -4.00 -0.05 -8.90
C LEU A 27 -4.65 1.18 -8.24
N GLU A 28 -5.87 1.05 -7.74
CA GLU A 28 -6.55 2.13 -6.99
C GLU A 28 -5.74 2.54 -5.75
N ILE A 29 -5.15 1.58 -5.03
CA ILE A 29 -4.27 1.85 -3.88
C ILE A 29 -3.01 2.61 -4.31
N MET A 30 -2.43 2.29 -5.47
CA MET A 30 -1.28 3.01 -6.01
C MET A 30 -1.63 4.44 -6.41
N GLU A 31 -2.80 4.64 -7.01
CA GLU A 31 -3.30 5.97 -7.35
C GLU A 31 -3.55 6.80 -6.08
N PHE A 32 -4.12 6.18 -5.05
CA PHE A 32 -4.29 6.81 -3.74
C PHE A 32 -2.96 7.23 -3.13
N HIS A 33 -1.93 6.38 -3.18
CA HIS A 33 -0.57 6.73 -2.74
C HIS A 33 -0.01 7.95 -3.48
N LYS A 34 -0.19 8.04 -4.80
CA LYS A 34 0.22 9.23 -5.57
C LYS A 34 -0.50 10.49 -5.11
N LYS A 35 -1.82 10.41 -4.87
CA LYS A 35 -2.60 11.54 -4.35
C LYS A 35 -2.10 11.99 -2.98
N LEU A 36 -1.68 11.06 -2.11
CA LEU A 36 -1.07 11.39 -0.82
C LEU A 36 0.26 12.13 -0.98
N GLU A 37 1.11 11.74 -1.93
CA GLU A 37 2.37 12.46 -2.20
C GLU A 37 2.13 13.89 -2.70
N ILE A 38 1.13 14.08 -3.57
CA ILE A 38 0.73 15.41 -4.06
C ILE A 38 0.22 16.26 -2.89
N PHE A 39 -0.70 15.73 -2.08
CA PHE A 39 -1.26 16.43 -0.93
C PHE A 39 -0.19 16.81 0.10
N ASN A 40 0.76 15.91 0.36
CA ASN A 40 1.84 16.13 1.31
C ASN A 40 3.00 16.99 0.75
N GLN A 41 2.96 17.33 -0.55
CA GLN A 41 4.03 18.04 -1.26
C GLN A 41 5.42 17.42 -1.06
N SER A 42 5.48 16.11 -0.80
CA SER A 42 6.70 15.38 -0.48
C SER A 42 6.55 13.91 -0.80
N LYS A 43 7.67 13.27 -1.17
CA LYS A 43 7.71 11.85 -1.55
C LYS A 43 7.52 10.96 -0.33
N ILE A 44 6.72 9.91 -0.51
CA ILE A 44 6.46 8.89 0.49
C ILE A 44 7.14 7.60 0.03
N ASN A 45 8.44 7.50 0.32
CA ASN A 45 9.28 6.39 -0.13
C ASN A 45 9.03 5.08 0.65
N LYS A 46 8.53 5.19 1.88
CA LYS A 46 8.23 4.02 2.73
C LYS A 46 6.77 3.63 2.55
N LYS A 47 6.52 2.49 1.90
CA LYS A 47 5.17 2.00 1.57
C LYS A 47 4.93 0.63 2.19
N TYR A 48 3.99 0.55 3.12
CA TYR A 48 3.63 -0.65 3.86
C TYR A 48 2.15 -0.95 3.68
N ILE A 49 1.84 -2.22 3.46
CA ILE A 49 0.45 -2.66 3.41
C ILE A 49 0.29 -3.93 4.24
N TYR A 50 -0.65 -3.90 5.18
CA TYR A 50 -1.05 -5.05 5.98
C TYR A 50 -2.36 -5.59 5.43
N ILE A 51 -2.36 -6.85 4.99
CA ILE A 51 -3.47 -7.47 4.27
C ILE A 51 -3.98 -8.67 5.06
N GLN A 52 -5.25 -8.58 5.46
CA GLN A 52 -6.06 -9.65 6.03
C GLN A 52 -7.18 -9.99 5.05
N ALA A 53 -6.79 -10.52 3.89
CA ALA A 53 -7.68 -10.93 2.81
C ALA A 53 -6.95 -11.89 1.83
N PRO A 54 -7.69 -12.73 1.07
CA PRO A 54 -7.11 -13.43 -0.07
C PRO A 54 -6.57 -12.43 -1.10
N LEU A 55 -5.40 -12.69 -1.67
CA LEU A 55 -4.74 -11.78 -2.63
C LEU A 55 -4.52 -12.53 -3.94
N CYS A 56 -4.93 -11.95 -5.08
CA CYS A 56 -4.64 -12.55 -6.38
C CYS A 56 -3.15 -12.39 -6.75
N SER A 57 -2.64 -13.31 -7.57
CA SER A 57 -1.24 -13.31 -8.00
C SER A 57 -0.82 -12.03 -8.71
N LYS A 58 -1.69 -11.49 -9.57
CA LYS A 58 -1.46 -10.23 -10.29
C LYS A 58 -1.37 -9.03 -9.34
N ALA A 59 -2.26 -8.91 -8.35
CA ALA A 59 -2.20 -7.85 -7.35
C ALA A 59 -0.91 -7.95 -6.50
N LYS A 60 -0.49 -9.16 -6.13
CA LYS A 60 0.78 -9.39 -5.43
C LYS A 60 1.99 -8.94 -6.26
N ALA A 61 2.00 -9.23 -7.56
CA ALA A 61 3.06 -8.80 -8.48
C ALA A 61 3.11 -7.27 -8.57
N LEU A 62 1.95 -6.62 -8.76
CA LEU A 62 1.83 -5.16 -8.80
C LEU A 62 2.40 -4.49 -7.55
N PHE A 63 2.03 -4.98 -6.35
CA PHE A 63 2.59 -4.43 -5.11
C PHE A 63 4.12 -4.56 -5.05
N LYS A 64 4.67 -5.71 -5.49
CA LYS A 64 6.11 -5.95 -5.52
C LYS A 64 6.84 -5.02 -6.50
N GLU A 65 6.31 -4.87 -7.72
CA GLU A 65 6.85 -3.98 -8.76
C GLU A 65 6.90 -2.52 -8.28
N GLN A 66 5.87 -2.08 -7.55
CA GLN A 66 5.78 -0.74 -6.98
C GLN A 66 6.46 -0.60 -5.61
N LYS A 67 7.27 -1.59 -5.22
CA LYS A 67 8.09 -1.61 -3.98
C LYS A 67 7.28 -1.48 -2.69
N TRP A 68 6.04 -1.97 -2.68
CA TRP A 68 5.26 -2.08 -1.45
C TRP A 68 5.73 -3.26 -0.59
N ARG A 69 5.91 -3.01 0.70
CA ARG A 69 6.13 -4.07 1.69
C ARG A 69 4.77 -4.62 2.13
N VAL A 70 4.43 -5.79 1.60
CA VAL A 70 3.17 -6.49 1.89
C VAL A 70 3.36 -7.44 3.06
N TRP A 71 2.65 -7.17 4.15
CA TRP A 71 2.51 -8.06 5.29
C TRP A 71 1.16 -8.75 5.13
N LYS A 72 1.17 -10.08 5.01
CA LYS A 72 -0.06 -10.85 4.84
C LYS A 72 -0.29 -11.71 6.07
N ASP A 73 -1.44 -11.51 6.70
CA ASP A 73 -1.94 -12.43 7.70
C ASP A 73 -2.55 -13.66 7.02
N LYS A 74 -2.25 -14.85 7.52
CA LYS A 74 -2.92 -16.07 7.05
C LYS A 74 -4.27 -16.12 7.75
N LEU A 75 -5.32 -15.66 7.07
CA LEU A 75 -6.69 -16.08 7.36
C LEU A 75 -6.85 -17.57 7.03
#